data_AF-A0A7S2YKD7-F1
#
_entry.id   AF-A0A7S2YKD7-F1
#
_cell.length_a   1.000
_cell.length_b   1.000
_cell.length_c   1.000
_cell.angle_alpha   90.00
_cell.angle_beta   90.00
_cell.angle_gamma   90.00
#
_symmetry.space_group_name_H-M   'P 1'
#
loop_
_entity.id
_entity.type
_entity.pdbx_description
1 polymer ?
#
loop_
_entity_poly.entity_id
_entity_poly.type
_entity_poly.pdbx_seq_one_letter_code
_entity_poly.pdbx_strand_id
1 'polypeptide(L)'
;MAWRVALSVPAVIAFGVACFFYHNSDDCPLGSYKEVRAAGLLQQKSAVDSFRQGIFNLNAWILFVQFGASLGIELVMESGMTMHLSERFGIPVARAAGLASLFGLMNIWARGFGGYISDRLHKMFSLRGRLFLQMALLLLEGLLILCFNQQGSSLNMTLFWMVSFAAAGQMGMGTCFGLIPYIDPRCTGTIAGIVAAGGNFGGVFLSNVFRTSTSDAESFQVMANFCFVAALLTPLLVVSGYRGIVWGQEQTAAATLLTPAIASTRSS
;
A
#
# COMPACT_ATOMS: atom_id res chain seq x y z
N MET A 1 -24.99 23.88 2.70
CA MET A 1 -24.37 24.10 4.03
C MET A 1 -23.94 22.80 4.73
N ALA A 2 -24.66 21.68 4.58
CA ALA A 2 -24.38 20.42 5.29
C ALA A 2 -22.95 19.88 5.17
N TRP A 3 -22.32 19.91 3.98
CA TRP A 3 -20.96 19.38 3.80
C TRP A 3 -19.89 20.18 4.57
N ARG A 4 -20.09 21.49 4.78
CA ARG A 4 -19.14 22.32 5.55
C ARG A 4 -19.16 21.96 7.03
N VAL A 5 -20.35 21.68 7.57
CA VAL A 5 -20.53 21.22 8.96
C VAL A 5 -20.05 19.76 9.11
N ALA A 6 -20.19 18.93 8.08
CA ALA A 6 -19.66 17.57 8.11
C ALA A 6 -18.12 17.54 8.23
N LEU A 7 -17.41 18.52 7.65
CA LEU A 7 -15.95 18.63 7.74
C LEU A 7 -15.44 19.13 9.10
N SER A 8 -16.28 19.78 9.92
CA SER A 8 -15.83 20.25 11.23
C SER A 8 -15.58 19.09 12.19
N VAL A 9 -16.35 17.99 12.07
CA VAL A 9 -16.21 16.80 12.92
C VAL A 9 -14.80 16.16 12.82
N PRO A 10 -14.31 15.73 11.63
CA PRO A 10 -12.97 15.18 11.51
C PRO A 10 -11.88 16.21 11.85
N ALA A 11 -12.10 17.51 11.61
CA ALA A 11 -11.16 18.56 11.98
C ALA A 11 -10.98 18.67 13.50
N VAL A 12 -12.07 18.65 14.28
CA VAL A 12 -12.03 18.67 15.75
C VAL A 12 -11.35 17.42 16.29
N ILE A 13 -11.66 16.24 15.74
CA ILE A 13 -11.00 14.99 16.12
C ILE A 13 -9.49 15.04 15.82
N ALA A 14 -9.10 15.47 14.62
CA ALA A 14 -7.70 15.59 14.23
C ALA A 14 -6.94 16.58 15.13
N PHE A 15 -7.56 17.72 15.47
CA PHE A 15 -6.99 18.68 16.40
C PHE A 15 -6.80 18.08 17.79
N GLY A 16 -7.81 17.38 18.31
CA GLY A 16 -7.72 16.69 19.61
C GLY A 16 -6.60 15.65 19.65
N VAL A 17 -6.47 14.83 18.59
CA VAL A 17 -5.38 13.85 18.45
C VAL A 17 -4.02 14.53 18.32
N ALA A 18 -3.93 15.63 17.57
CA ALA A 18 -2.69 16.41 17.45
C ALA A 18 -2.25 16.98 18.80
N CYS A 19 -3.18 17.56 19.57
CA CYS A 19 -2.91 17.99 20.94
C CYS A 19 -2.47 16.81 21.81
N PHE A 20 -3.14 15.66 21.73
CA PHE A 20 -2.76 14.47 22.50
C PHE A 20 -1.33 14.02 22.19
N PHE A 21 -0.96 13.90 20.91
CA PHE A 21 0.40 13.51 20.54
C PHE A 21 1.44 14.55 20.93
N TYR A 22 1.14 15.84 20.80
CA TYR A 22 2.04 16.92 21.20
C TYR A 22 2.46 16.83 22.68
N HIS A 23 1.54 16.40 23.57
CA HIS A 23 1.82 16.32 25.00
C HIS A 23 2.38 14.97 25.45
N ASN A 24 2.11 13.88 24.72
CA ASN A 24 2.39 12.51 25.17
C ASN A 24 3.38 11.72 24.29
N SER A 25 3.97 12.34 23.26
CA SER A 25 4.86 11.63 22.31
C SER A 25 6.29 12.13 22.39
N ASP A 26 7.22 11.19 22.42
CA ASP A 26 8.65 11.46 22.28
C ASP A 26 9.09 11.33 20.81
N ASP A 27 10.15 12.06 20.44
CA ASP A 27 10.67 12.09 19.06
C ASP A 27 11.25 10.74 18.60
N CYS A 28 11.85 9.99 19.53
CA CYS A 28 12.39 8.67 19.27
C CYS A 28 12.43 7.81 20.55
N PRO A 29 12.69 6.49 20.47
CA PRO A 29 12.75 5.61 21.64
C PRO A 29 13.82 6.00 22.68
N LEU A 30 14.76 6.86 22.28
CA LEU A 30 15.86 7.36 23.12
C LEU A 30 15.56 8.75 23.73
N GLY A 31 14.33 9.27 23.59
CA GLY A 31 13.95 10.61 24.05
C GLY A 31 13.95 11.65 22.91
N SER A 32 14.07 12.94 23.24
CA SER A 32 14.01 13.99 22.22
C SER A 32 15.23 13.98 21.30
N TYR A 33 15.03 14.28 20.01
CA TYR A 33 16.12 14.39 19.04
C TYR A 33 17.21 15.39 19.48
N LYS A 34 16.85 16.42 20.25
CA LYS A 34 17.80 17.41 20.76
C LYS A 34 18.78 16.79 21.75
N GLU A 35 18.31 15.95 22.66
CA GLU A 35 19.09 15.30 23.70
C GLU A 35 19.99 14.21 23.11
N VAL A 36 19.45 13.41 22.20
CA VAL A 36 20.18 12.34 21.53
C VAL A 36 21.24 12.90 20.55
N ARG A 37 20.98 14.07 19.96
CA ARG A 37 21.96 14.81 19.15
C ARG A 37 23.06 15.42 20.02
N ALA A 38 22.71 15.95 21.20
CA ALA A 38 23.69 16.44 22.17
C ALA A 38 24.57 15.32 22.74
N ALA A 39 24.02 14.11 22.88
CA ALA A 39 24.73 12.90 23.31
C ALA A 39 25.61 12.28 22.20
N GLY A 40 25.60 12.81 20.97
CA GLY A 40 26.39 12.30 19.85
C GLY A 40 25.96 10.92 19.32
N LEU A 41 24.79 10.43 19.74
CA LEU A 41 24.28 9.09 19.39
C LEU A 41 23.54 9.05 18.05
N LEU A 42 23.23 10.21 17.46
CA LEU A 42 22.56 10.34 16.17
C LEU A 42 23.56 10.69 15.06
N GLN A 43 23.73 9.79 14.09
CA GLN A 43 24.36 10.14 12.82
C GLN A 43 23.51 11.21 12.12
N GLN A 44 24.08 12.39 11.91
CA GLN A 44 23.51 13.45 11.07
C GLN A 44 23.47 12.94 9.62
N LYS A 45 22.32 12.42 9.20
CA LYS A 45 22.07 12.14 7.78
C LYS A 45 21.51 13.41 7.14
N SER A 46 22.14 13.85 6.06
CA SER A 46 21.59 14.89 5.22
C SER A 46 20.21 14.44 4.70
N ALA A 47 19.17 15.21 5.02
CA ALA A 47 17.82 14.93 4.55
C ALA A 47 17.76 14.89 3.01
N VAL A 48 18.58 15.70 2.34
CA VAL A 48 18.70 15.75 0.88
C VAL A 48 19.31 14.46 0.34
N ASP A 49 20.31 13.89 1.01
CA ASP A 49 20.96 12.66 0.56
C ASP A 49 20.04 11.45 0.73
N SER A 50 19.35 11.34 1.87
CA SER A 50 18.33 10.31 2.09
C SER A 50 17.19 10.41 1.07
N PHE A 51 16.76 11.64 0.74
CA PHE A 51 15.72 11.87 -0.25
C PHE A 51 16.18 11.49 -1.67
N ARG A 52 17.38 11.91 -2.05
CA ARG A 52 17.99 11.55 -3.33
C ARG A 52 18.13 10.03 -3.47
N GLN A 53 18.62 9.36 -2.42
CA GLN A 53 18.75 7.91 -2.39
C GLN A 53 17.41 7.20 -2.57
N GLY A 54 16.35 7.69 -1.90
CA GLY A 54 15.00 7.13 -2.04
C GLY A 54 14.43 7.27 -3.46
N ILE A 55 14.63 8.41 -4.12
CA ILE A 55 14.16 8.64 -5.50
C ILE A 55 14.84 7.69 -6.50
N PHE A 56 16.15 7.47 -6.37
CA PHE A 56 16.88 6.59 -7.28
C PHE A 56 16.72 5.10 -6.94
N ASN A 57 15.91 4.76 -5.94
CA ASN A 57 15.65 3.38 -5.56
C ASN A 57 14.55 2.78 -6.45
N LEU A 58 14.94 1.86 -7.35
CA LEU A 58 14.00 1.19 -8.26
C LEU A 58 12.91 0.39 -7.52
N ASN A 59 13.22 -0.20 -6.37
CA ASN A 59 12.23 -0.95 -5.59
C ASN A 59 11.10 -0.03 -5.07
N ALA A 60 11.41 1.24 -4.78
CA ALA A 60 10.40 2.23 -4.38
C ALA A 60 9.39 2.46 -5.52
N TRP A 61 9.86 2.52 -6.77
CA TRP A 61 9.00 2.68 -7.94
C TRP A 61 8.22 1.42 -8.32
N ILE A 62 8.76 0.23 -8.05
CA ILE A 62 7.98 -1.00 -8.17
C ILE A 62 6.84 -1.01 -7.15
N LEU A 63 7.13 -0.70 -5.88
CA LEU A 63 6.09 -0.58 -4.87
C LEU A 63 5.11 0.57 -5.15
N PHE A 64 5.53 1.66 -5.78
CA PHE A 64 4.65 2.73 -6.28
C PHE A 64 3.59 2.15 -7.22
N VAL A 65 3.99 1.32 -8.18
CA VAL A 65 3.06 0.70 -9.14
C VAL A 65 2.14 -0.29 -8.41
N GLN A 66 2.67 -1.09 -7.50
CA GLN A 66 1.88 -2.06 -6.73
C GLN A 66 0.85 -1.39 -5.82
N PHE A 67 1.25 -0.34 -5.13
CA PHE A 67 0.35 0.44 -4.29
C PHE A 67 -0.66 1.23 -5.12
N GLY A 68 -0.26 1.69 -6.30
CA GLY A 68 -1.15 2.27 -7.30
C GLY A 68 -2.22 1.30 -7.79
N ALA A 69 -1.86 0.03 -8.02
CA ALA A 69 -2.81 -1.01 -8.38
C ALA A 69 -3.84 -1.23 -7.26
N SER A 70 -3.42 -1.42 -6.01
CA SER A 70 -4.39 -1.69 -4.93
C SER A 70 -5.16 -0.45 -4.45
N LEU A 71 -4.49 0.63 -4.04
CA LEU A 71 -5.20 1.83 -3.55
C LEU A 71 -5.90 2.58 -4.69
N GLY A 72 -5.31 2.60 -5.88
CA GLY A 72 -5.91 3.31 -7.01
C GLY A 72 -7.23 2.70 -7.44
N ILE A 73 -7.30 1.36 -7.51
CA ILE A 73 -8.54 0.62 -7.80
C ILE A 73 -9.59 0.91 -6.73
N GLU A 74 -9.19 0.87 -5.46
CA GLU A 74 -10.07 1.15 -4.35
C GLU A 74 -10.71 2.54 -4.47
N LEU A 75 -9.91 3.58 -4.74
CA LEU A 75 -10.40 4.95 -4.85
C LEU A 75 -11.44 5.10 -5.97
N VAL A 76 -11.21 4.46 -7.13
CA VAL A 76 -12.16 4.49 -8.24
C VAL A 76 -13.44 3.76 -7.87
N MET A 77 -13.34 2.58 -7.29
CA MET A 77 -14.49 1.77 -6.91
C MET A 77 -15.34 2.44 -5.83
N GLU A 78 -14.73 2.99 -4.77
CA GLU A 78 -15.43 3.73 -3.72
C GLU A 78 -16.17 4.95 -4.30
N SER A 79 -15.55 5.66 -5.25
CA SER A 79 -16.16 6.85 -5.86
C SER A 79 -17.40 6.51 -6.72
N GLY A 80 -17.41 5.35 -7.40
CA GLY A 80 -18.48 4.94 -8.30
C GLY A 80 -19.55 4.05 -7.66
N MET A 81 -19.28 3.43 -6.52
CA MET A 81 -20.10 2.35 -5.95
C MET A 81 -21.56 2.73 -5.73
N THR A 82 -21.80 3.88 -5.11
CA THR A 82 -23.17 4.30 -4.74
C THR A 82 -24.03 4.54 -5.99
N MET A 83 -23.45 5.21 -6.99
CA MET A 83 -24.12 5.45 -8.27
C MET A 83 -24.35 4.15 -9.03
N HIS A 84 -23.34 3.28 -9.10
CA HIS A 84 -23.45 1.98 -9.74
C HIS A 84 -24.58 1.13 -9.15
N LEU A 85 -24.68 1.05 -7.82
CA LEU A 85 -25.75 0.30 -7.15
C LEU A 85 -27.14 0.91 -7.37
N SER A 86 -27.23 2.24 -7.42
CA SER A 86 -28.50 2.94 -7.61
C SER A 86 -29.01 2.82 -9.04
N GLU A 87 -28.15 3.07 -10.02
CA GLU A 87 -28.51 3.06 -11.45
C GLU A 87 -28.73 1.64 -11.98
N ARG A 88 -27.89 0.68 -11.58
CA ARG A 88 -27.97 -0.70 -12.10
C ARG A 88 -29.09 -1.53 -11.48
N PHE A 89 -29.40 -1.31 -10.20
CA PHE A 89 -30.37 -2.14 -9.46
C PHE A 89 -31.61 -1.37 -9.00
N GLY A 90 -31.72 -0.06 -9.31
CA GLY A 90 -32.84 0.78 -8.89
C GLY A 90 -32.92 0.99 -7.38
N ILE A 91 -31.80 0.79 -6.65
CA ILE A 91 -31.77 0.92 -5.20
C ILE A 91 -31.79 2.42 -4.83
N PRO A 92 -32.61 2.85 -3.85
CA PRO A 92 -32.58 4.23 -3.38
C PRO A 92 -31.18 4.64 -2.92
N VAL A 93 -30.74 5.84 -3.32
CA VAL A 93 -29.38 6.37 -3.03
C VAL A 93 -29.02 6.25 -1.54
N ALA A 94 -29.96 6.49 -0.63
CA ALA A 94 -29.72 6.35 0.81
C ALA A 94 -29.34 4.91 1.23
N ARG A 95 -29.96 3.89 0.63
CA ARG A 95 -29.61 2.48 0.89
C ARG A 95 -28.30 2.09 0.21
N ALA A 96 -28.06 2.57 -1.01
CA ALA A 96 -26.80 2.35 -1.72
C ALA A 96 -25.61 2.98 -0.97
N ALA A 97 -25.77 4.19 -0.43
CA ALA A 97 -24.78 4.84 0.42
C ALA A 97 -24.55 4.06 1.73
N GLY A 98 -25.62 3.49 2.31
CA GLY A 98 -25.51 2.55 3.43
C GLY A 98 -24.62 1.36 3.11
N LEU A 99 -24.81 0.70 1.96
CA LEU A 99 -23.96 -0.41 1.51
C LEU A 99 -22.51 0.03 1.25
N ALA A 100 -22.32 1.17 0.58
CA ALA A 100 -20.98 1.73 0.35
C ALA A 100 -20.26 2.07 1.67
N SER A 101 -20.98 2.49 2.70
CA SER A 101 -20.39 2.74 4.03
C SER A 101 -19.90 1.47 4.72
N LEU A 102 -20.62 0.35 4.57
CA LEU A 102 -20.20 -0.95 5.09
C LEU A 102 -18.97 -1.48 4.34
N PHE A 103 -18.92 -1.23 3.05
CA PHE A 103 -17.74 -1.50 2.23
C PHE A 103 -16.53 -0.69 2.71
N GLY A 104 -16.69 0.62 2.95
CA GLY A 104 -15.61 1.43 3.54
C GLY A 104 -15.18 0.97 4.93
N LEU A 105 -16.10 0.44 5.74
CA LEU A 105 -15.78 -0.12 7.06
C LEU A 105 -14.95 -1.41 6.97
N MET A 106 -15.16 -2.21 5.92
CA MET A 106 -14.36 -3.42 5.67
C MET A 106 -12.87 -3.12 5.55
N ASN A 107 -12.54 -1.97 4.97
CA ASN A 107 -11.18 -1.57 4.66
C ASN A 107 -10.30 -1.46 5.92
N ILE A 108 -10.90 -1.14 7.07
CA ILE A 108 -10.17 -1.00 8.34
C ILE A 108 -9.55 -2.35 8.76
N TRP A 109 -10.33 -3.42 8.73
CA TRP A 109 -9.85 -4.73 9.18
C TRP A 109 -9.09 -5.47 8.09
N ALA A 110 -9.49 -5.33 6.81
CA ALA A 110 -8.85 -6.03 5.71
C ALA A 110 -7.36 -5.60 5.54
N ARG A 111 -7.05 -4.31 5.70
CA ARG A 111 -5.66 -3.81 5.71
C ARG A 111 -4.83 -4.44 6.82
N GLY A 112 -5.36 -4.42 8.04
CA GLY A 112 -4.69 -5.01 9.21
C GLY A 112 -4.48 -6.52 9.05
N PHE A 113 -5.47 -7.21 8.48
CA PHE A 113 -5.41 -8.65 8.24
C PHE A 113 -4.35 -9.03 7.20
N GLY A 114 -4.23 -8.26 6.11
CA GLY A 114 -3.16 -8.44 5.12
C GLY A 114 -1.76 -8.27 5.74
N GLY A 115 -1.57 -7.20 6.53
CA GLY A 115 -0.33 -6.97 7.27
C GLY A 115 0.00 -8.10 8.25
N TYR A 116 -1.01 -8.59 8.98
CA TYR A 116 -0.85 -9.71 9.90
C TYR A 116 -0.42 -11.01 9.21
N ILE A 117 -1.04 -11.37 8.08
CA ILE A 117 -0.64 -12.56 7.30
C ILE A 117 0.77 -12.37 6.74
N SER A 118 1.10 -11.16 6.26
CA SER A 118 2.44 -10.80 5.80
C SER A 118 3.50 -11.03 6.88
N ASP A 119 3.23 -10.61 8.12
CA ASP A 119 4.13 -10.83 9.26
C ASP A 119 4.30 -12.30 9.61
N ARG A 120 3.21 -13.09 9.53
CA ARG A 120 3.25 -14.54 9.77
C ARG A 120 4.09 -15.25 8.71
N LEU A 121 3.90 -14.90 7.44
CA LEU A 121 4.70 -15.46 6.34
C LEU A 121 6.15 -15.02 6.41
N HIS A 122 6.43 -13.82 6.92
CA HIS A 122 7.80 -13.36 7.16
C HIS A 122 8.54 -14.23 8.18
N LYS A 123 7.86 -14.63 9.26
CA LYS A 123 8.44 -15.50 10.28
C LYS A 123 8.77 -16.90 9.76
N MET A 124 8.00 -17.42 8.80
CA MET A 124 8.17 -18.77 8.26
C MET A 124 9.13 -18.82 7.07
N PHE A 125 9.08 -17.82 6.19
CA PHE A 125 9.77 -17.84 4.90
C PHE A 125 10.62 -16.58 4.64
N SER A 126 11.01 -15.86 5.69
CA SER A 126 11.79 -14.62 5.59
C SER A 126 11.08 -13.58 4.70
N LEU A 127 11.80 -12.63 4.12
CA LEU A 127 11.19 -11.59 3.27
C LEU A 127 10.49 -12.16 2.03
N ARG A 128 10.92 -13.33 1.55
CA ARG A 128 10.30 -14.04 0.42
C ARG A 128 8.83 -14.35 0.65
N GLY A 129 8.44 -14.72 1.88
CA GLY A 129 7.05 -14.95 2.24
C GLY A 129 6.16 -13.72 2.04
N ARG A 130 6.67 -12.53 2.39
CA ARG A 130 5.96 -11.26 2.18
C ARG A 130 5.80 -10.91 0.71
N LEU A 131 6.88 -11.07 -0.07
CA LEU A 131 6.85 -10.82 -1.51
C LEU A 131 5.88 -11.77 -2.22
N PHE A 132 5.86 -13.05 -1.83
CA PHE A 132 4.92 -14.02 -2.40
C PHE A 132 3.47 -13.66 -2.07
N LEU A 133 3.18 -13.27 -0.83
CA LEU A 133 1.83 -12.82 -0.46
C LEU A 133 1.41 -11.58 -1.25
N GLN A 134 2.30 -10.58 -1.37
CA GLN A 134 2.03 -9.37 -2.15
C GLN A 134 1.66 -9.71 -3.59
N MET A 135 2.46 -10.56 -4.23
CA MET A 135 2.21 -11.03 -5.59
C MET A 135 0.89 -11.79 -5.69
N ALA A 136 0.63 -12.72 -4.76
CA ALA A 136 -0.57 -13.54 -4.75
C ALA A 136 -1.84 -12.69 -4.57
N LEU A 137 -1.81 -11.69 -3.70
CA LEU A 137 -2.95 -10.78 -3.47
C LEU A 137 -3.23 -9.90 -4.70
N LEU A 138 -2.20 -9.37 -5.36
CA LEU A 138 -2.37 -8.60 -6.60
C LEU A 138 -2.92 -9.46 -7.75
N LEU A 139 -2.42 -10.69 -7.90
CA LEU A 139 -2.97 -11.64 -8.88
C LEU A 139 -4.42 -11.99 -8.57
N LEU A 140 -4.74 -12.24 -7.30
CA LEU A 140 -6.09 -12.53 -6.85
C LEU A 140 -7.03 -11.35 -7.09
N GLU A 141 -6.60 -10.13 -6.77
CA GLU A 141 -7.35 -8.90 -7.04
C GLU A 141 -7.70 -8.77 -8.52
N GLY A 142 -6.70 -8.89 -9.41
CA GLY A 142 -6.92 -8.87 -10.86
C GLY A 142 -7.86 -9.96 -11.35
N LEU A 143 -7.72 -11.19 -10.84
CA LEU A 143 -8.60 -12.31 -11.19
C LEU A 143 -10.05 -12.05 -10.75
N LEU A 144 -10.24 -11.57 -9.53
CA LEU A 144 -11.58 -11.27 -8.99
C LEU A 144 -12.25 -10.12 -9.75
N ILE A 145 -11.48 -9.13 -10.23
CA ILE A 145 -12.00 -8.07 -11.12
C ILE A 145 -12.47 -8.65 -12.46
N LEU A 146 -11.74 -9.60 -13.05
CA LEU A 146 -12.20 -10.27 -14.27
C LEU A 146 -13.49 -11.07 -14.03
N CYS A 147 -13.60 -11.76 -12.90
CA CYS A 147 -14.82 -12.46 -12.50
C CYS A 147 -16.00 -11.49 -12.32
N PHE A 148 -15.75 -10.33 -11.69
CA PHE A 148 -16.73 -9.26 -11.56
C PHE A 148 -17.20 -8.76 -12.93
N ASN A 149 -16.28 -8.59 -13.88
CA ASN A 149 -16.61 -8.11 -15.23
C ASN A 149 -17.55 -9.08 -15.99
N GLN A 150 -17.46 -10.38 -15.71
CA GLN A 150 -18.28 -11.42 -16.35
C GLN A 150 -19.59 -11.72 -15.59
N GLN A 151 -19.86 -11.04 -14.48
CA GLN A 151 -21.02 -11.36 -13.65
C GLN A 151 -22.35 -10.97 -14.32
N GLY A 152 -23.40 -11.75 -14.03
CA GLY A 152 -24.76 -11.46 -14.48
C GLY A 152 -25.46 -10.32 -13.70
N SER A 153 -26.76 -10.16 -13.91
CA SER A 153 -27.55 -9.05 -13.35
C SER A 153 -27.98 -9.21 -11.89
N SER A 154 -27.33 -10.08 -11.11
CA SER A 154 -27.71 -10.33 -9.71
C SER A 154 -27.01 -9.37 -8.75
N LEU A 155 -27.80 -8.69 -7.91
CA LEU A 155 -27.30 -7.76 -6.89
C LEU A 155 -26.35 -8.47 -5.91
N ASN A 156 -26.74 -9.64 -5.40
CA ASN A 156 -25.95 -10.35 -4.40
C ASN A 156 -24.60 -10.81 -4.95
N MET A 157 -24.55 -11.22 -6.22
CA MET A 157 -23.29 -11.56 -6.88
C MET A 157 -22.41 -10.33 -7.08
N THR A 158 -23.00 -9.20 -7.47
CA THR A 158 -22.28 -7.94 -7.64
C THR A 158 -21.63 -7.49 -6.34
N LEU A 159 -22.38 -7.50 -5.24
CA LEU A 159 -21.85 -7.17 -3.91
C LEU A 159 -20.77 -8.16 -3.46
N PHE A 160 -20.98 -9.46 -3.70
CA PHE A 160 -20.00 -10.50 -3.35
C PHE A 160 -18.66 -10.27 -4.04
N TRP A 161 -18.67 -10.06 -5.36
CA TRP A 161 -17.44 -9.84 -6.12
C TRP A 161 -16.77 -8.51 -5.75
N MET A 162 -17.54 -7.43 -5.56
CA MET A 162 -17.02 -6.13 -5.10
C MET A 162 -16.28 -6.24 -3.78
N VAL A 163 -16.93 -6.84 -2.77
CA VAL A 163 -16.34 -7.07 -1.45
C VAL A 163 -15.09 -7.94 -1.56
N SER A 164 -15.11 -8.97 -2.42
CA SER A 164 -14.01 -9.92 -2.55
C SER A 164 -12.74 -9.30 -3.14
N PHE A 165 -12.82 -8.61 -4.30
CA PHE A 165 -11.61 -8.02 -4.88
C PHE A 165 -11.11 -6.84 -4.05
N ALA A 166 -12.02 -6.08 -3.44
CA ALA A 166 -11.63 -4.98 -2.57
C ALA A 166 -10.94 -5.49 -1.31
N ALA A 167 -11.42 -6.55 -0.67
CA ALA A 167 -10.73 -7.18 0.45
C ALA A 167 -9.30 -7.60 0.05
N ALA A 168 -9.12 -8.19 -1.13
CA ALA A 168 -7.80 -8.55 -1.65
C ALA A 168 -6.89 -7.32 -1.85
N GLY A 169 -7.39 -6.25 -2.47
CA GLY A 169 -6.67 -4.98 -2.64
C GLY A 169 -6.29 -4.34 -1.31
N GLN A 170 -7.20 -4.34 -0.33
CA GLN A 170 -6.95 -3.83 1.03
C GLN A 170 -5.85 -4.62 1.75
N MET A 171 -5.89 -5.94 1.64
CA MET A 171 -4.82 -6.79 2.17
C MET A 171 -3.49 -6.56 1.44
N GLY A 172 -3.53 -6.30 0.12
CA GLY A 172 -2.38 -5.95 -0.70
C GLY A 172 -1.74 -4.64 -0.27
N MET A 173 -2.53 -3.63 0.08
CA MET A 173 -2.02 -2.37 0.66
C MET A 173 -1.30 -2.59 1.99
N GLY A 174 -1.89 -3.38 2.89
CA GLY A 174 -1.28 -3.70 4.19
C GLY A 174 0.05 -4.45 4.03
N THR A 175 0.10 -5.41 3.10
CA THR A 175 1.32 -6.16 2.77
C THR A 175 2.38 -5.25 2.16
N CYS A 176 2.00 -4.35 1.25
CA CYS A 176 2.90 -3.39 0.60
C CYS A 176 3.59 -2.47 1.62
N PHE A 177 2.83 -1.89 2.56
CA PHE A 177 3.41 -1.04 3.61
C PHE A 177 4.33 -1.82 4.57
N GLY A 178 4.07 -3.12 4.76
CA GLY A 178 4.96 -4.01 5.49
C GLY A 178 6.32 -4.23 4.81
N LEU A 179 6.43 -4.05 3.48
CA LEU A 179 7.69 -4.21 2.75
C LEU A 179 8.60 -2.98 2.82
N ILE A 180 8.03 -1.79 2.98
CA ILE A 180 8.74 -0.50 2.89
C ILE A 180 9.96 -0.41 3.82
N PRO A 181 9.89 -0.81 5.12
CA PRO A 181 11.03 -0.73 6.02
C PRO A 181 12.23 -1.59 5.61
N TYR A 182 12.02 -2.61 4.77
CA TYR A 182 13.04 -3.57 4.37
C TYR A 182 13.79 -3.14 3.12
N ILE A 183 13.18 -2.31 2.25
CA ILE A 183 13.80 -1.89 0.98
C ILE A 183 15.09 -1.13 1.24
N ASP A 184 15.01 -0.07 2.04
CA ASP A 184 16.17 0.70 2.45
C ASP A 184 15.88 1.39 3.79
N PRO A 185 16.38 0.82 4.91
CA PRO A 185 16.19 1.37 6.25
C PRO A 185 16.75 2.80 6.42
N ARG A 186 17.60 3.28 5.50
CA ARG A 186 18.21 4.61 5.60
C ARG A 186 17.30 5.70 5.05
N CYS A 187 16.39 5.37 4.14
CA CYS A 187 15.50 6.32 3.48
C CYS A 187 14.02 5.89 3.48
N THR A 188 13.61 5.09 4.47
CA THR A 188 12.25 4.55 4.63
C THR A 188 11.15 5.60 4.46
N GLY A 189 11.32 6.80 5.02
CA GLY A 189 10.33 7.88 4.91
C GLY A 189 10.14 8.38 3.47
N THR A 190 11.23 8.52 2.71
CA THR A 190 11.17 8.91 1.29
C THR A 190 10.50 7.81 0.46
N ILE A 191 10.88 6.55 0.69
CA ILE A 191 10.27 5.40 0.01
C ILE A 191 8.77 5.34 0.31
N ALA A 192 8.38 5.49 1.58
CA ALA A 192 6.98 5.52 1.98
C ALA A 192 6.21 6.64 1.28
N GLY A 193 6.81 7.83 1.16
CA GLY A 193 6.22 8.96 0.44
C GLY A 193 6.01 8.67 -1.05
N ILE A 194 7.01 8.09 -1.73
CA ILE A 194 6.90 7.69 -3.14
C ILE A 194 5.78 6.65 -3.29
N VAL A 195 5.82 5.56 -2.51
CA VAL A 195 4.82 4.48 -2.59
C VAL A 195 3.41 5.02 -2.35
N ALA A 196 3.21 5.86 -1.34
CA ALA A 196 1.91 6.46 -1.04
C ALA A 196 1.39 7.35 -2.18
N ALA A 197 2.27 8.09 -2.87
CA ALA A 197 1.89 8.88 -4.04
C ALA A 197 1.38 7.99 -5.20
N GLY A 198 1.88 6.75 -5.29
CA GLY A 198 1.44 5.76 -6.26
C GLY A 198 -0.05 5.45 -6.21
N GLY A 199 -0.63 5.42 -5.01
CA GLY A 199 -2.06 5.16 -4.82
C GLY A 199 -2.96 6.23 -5.45
N ASN A 200 -2.66 7.51 -5.18
CA ASN A 200 -3.39 8.63 -5.78
C ASN A 200 -3.18 8.68 -7.30
N PHE A 201 -1.95 8.43 -7.76
CA PHE A 201 -1.65 8.34 -9.19
C PHE A 201 -2.48 7.23 -9.87
N GLY A 202 -2.54 6.04 -9.28
CA GLY A 202 -3.37 4.94 -9.76
C GLY A 202 -4.85 5.29 -9.84
N GLY A 203 -5.37 5.97 -8.81
CA GLY A 203 -6.76 6.43 -8.78
C GLY A 203 -7.08 7.42 -9.90
N VAL A 204 -6.20 8.39 -10.16
CA VAL A 204 -6.35 9.34 -11.27
C VAL A 204 -6.24 8.64 -12.62
N PHE A 205 -5.25 7.75 -12.77
CA PHE A 205 -5.04 6.99 -14.00
C PHE A 205 -6.27 6.14 -14.35
N LEU A 206 -6.76 5.34 -13.41
CA LEU A 206 -7.93 4.49 -13.62
C LEU A 206 -9.22 5.31 -13.77
N SER A 207 -9.38 6.40 -13.02
CA SER A 207 -10.51 7.33 -13.21
C SER A 207 -10.53 7.90 -14.62
N ASN A 208 -9.35 8.25 -15.17
CA ASN A 208 -9.25 8.69 -16.55
C ASN A 208 -9.61 7.57 -17.52
N VAL A 209 -9.17 6.33 -17.29
CA VAL A 209 -9.55 5.16 -18.09
C VAL A 209 -11.08 5.00 -18.13
N PHE A 210 -11.76 4.98 -16.98
CA PHE A 210 -13.23 4.89 -16.92
C PHE A 210 -13.94 6.05 -17.63
N ARG A 211 -13.30 7.23 -17.68
CA ARG A 211 -13.85 8.41 -18.37
C ARG A 211 -13.66 8.36 -19.89
N THR A 212 -12.57 7.79 -20.38
CA THR A 212 -12.22 7.79 -21.82
C THR A 212 -12.63 6.52 -22.55
N SER A 213 -12.80 5.40 -21.84
CA SER A 213 -13.20 4.13 -22.43
C SER A 213 -14.62 4.16 -22.94
N THR A 214 -14.89 3.39 -23.98
CA THR A 214 -16.23 3.30 -24.60
C THR A 214 -17.17 2.36 -23.88
N SER A 215 -16.63 1.46 -23.04
CA SER A 215 -17.40 0.51 -22.25
C SER A 215 -16.80 0.29 -20.86
N ASP A 216 -17.68 0.00 -19.89
CA ASP A 216 -17.27 -0.38 -18.53
C ASP A 216 -16.42 -1.66 -18.56
N ALA A 217 -16.76 -2.61 -19.44
CA ALA A 217 -16.08 -3.88 -19.54
C ALA A 217 -14.60 -3.74 -19.95
N GLU A 218 -14.31 -2.81 -20.86
CA GLU A 218 -12.95 -2.44 -21.24
C GLU A 218 -12.19 -1.82 -20.06
N SER A 219 -12.85 -0.94 -19.30
CA SER A 219 -12.25 -0.28 -18.12
C SER A 219 -11.89 -1.29 -17.02
N PHE A 220 -12.79 -2.21 -16.71
CA PHE A 220 -12.52 -3.31 -15.76
C PHE A 220 -11.41 -4.24 -16.26
N GLN A 221 -11.31 -4.47 -17.57
CA GLN A 221 -10.22 -5.26 -18.15
C GLN A 221 -8.86 -4.56 -17.98
N VAL A 222 -8.78 -3.26 -18.26
CA VAL A 222 -7.56 -2.45 -18.03
C VAL A 222 -7.18 -2.46 -16.55
N MET A 223 -8.18 -2.36 -15.67
CA MET A 223 -8.00 -2.41 -14.22
C MET A 223 -7.38 -3.74 -13.76
N ALA A 224 -7.90 -4.88 -14.24
CA ALA A 224 -7.33 -6.19 -13.97
C ALA A 224 -5.91 -6.36 -14.53
N ASN A 225 -5.69 -5.88 -15.77
CA ASN A 225 -4.36 -5.92 -16.39
C ASN A 225 -3.34 -5.11 -15.58
N PHE A 226 -3.75 -3.99 -15.00
CA PHE A 226 -2.89 -3.19 -14.13
C PHE A 226 -2.45 -3.98 -12.87
N CYS A 227 -3.36 -4.71 -12.23
CA CYS A 227 -3.02 -5.63 -11.13
C CYS A 227 -2.03 -6.71 -11.58
N PHE A 228 -2.25 -7.34 -12.73
CA PHE A 228 -1.36 -8.39 -13.22
C PHE A 228 0.04 -7.86 -13.53
N VAL A 229 0.15 -6.70 -14.17
CA VAL A 229 1.44 -6.06 -14.42
C VAL A 229 2.12 -5.73 -13.09
N ALA A 230 1.42 -5.12 -12.14
CA ALA A 230 1.95 -4.83 -10.81
C ALA A 230 2.44 -6.09 -10.08
N ALA A 231 1.71 -7.20 -10.18
CA ALA A 231 2.11 -8.49 -9.63
C ALA A 231 3.36 -9.06 -10.29
N LEU A 232 3.46 -8.97 -11.62
CA LEU A 232 4.61 -9.44 -12.41
C LEU A 232 5.89 -8.62 -12.16
N LEU A 233 5.78 -7.41 -11.60
CA LEU A 233 6.94 -6.64 -11.14
C LEU A 233 7.49 -7.14 -9.80
N THR A 234 6.73 -7.92 -9.02
CA THR A 234 7.17 -8.40 -7.69
C THR A 234 8.48 -9.23 -7.74
N PRO A 235 8.69 -10.13 -8.71
CA PRO A 235 9.96 -10.84 -8.85
C PRO A 235 11.18 -9.93 -9.07
N LEU A 236 10.98 -8.72 -9.62
CA LEU A 236 12.05 -7.72 -9.84
C LEU A 236 12.47 -7.00 -8.56
N LEU A 237 11.72 -7.14 -7.46
CA LEU A 237 12.11 -6.56 -6.17
C LEU A 237 13.34 -7.30 -5.61
N VAL A 238 14.46 -6.60 -5.57
CA VAL A 238 15.71 -7.10 -5.00
C VAL A 238 16.06 -6.30 -3.75
N VAL A 239 15.86 -6.91 -2.60
CA VAL A 239 16.16 -6.29 -1.31
C VAL A 239 17.51 -6.76 -0.80
N SER A 240 18.39 -5.82 -0.46
CA SER A 240 19.75 -6.12 0.00
C SER A 240 19.72 -6.94 1.29
N GLY A 241 20.46 -8.04 1.34
CA GLY A 241 20.54 -8.92 2.51
C GLY A 241 19.42 -9.96 2.64
N TYR A 242 18.44 -9.95 1.74
CA TYR A 242 17.35 -10.93 1.74
C TYR A 242 17.28 -11.72 0.43
N ARG A 243 16.79 -12.95 0.52
CA ARG A 243 16.47 -13.76 -0.66
C ARG A 243 15.13 -13.29 -1.24
N GLY A 244 15.15 -12.76 -2.46
CA GLY A 244 13.94 -12.41 -3.22
C GLY A 244 13.22 -13.65 -3.78
N ILE A 245 12.22 -13.42 -4.65
CA ILE A 245 11.45 -14.51 -5.27
C ILE A 245 12.32 -15.28 -6.28
N VAL A 246 13.01 -14.54 -7.17
CA VAL A 246 13.86 -15.09 -8.24
C VAL A 246 15.35 -14.85 -7.96
N TRP A 247 15.69 -13.67 -7.45
CA TRP A 247 17.08 -13.26 -7.22
C TRP A 247 17.38 -13.02 -5.74
N GLY A 248 18.65 -13.13 -5.37
CA GLY A 248 19.17 -12.90 -4.02
C GLY A 248 19.64 -14.18 -3.33
N GLN A 249 20.71 -14.07 -2.56
CA GLN A 249 21.16 -15.10 -1.63
C GLN A 249 20.87 -14.65 -0.21
N GLU A 250 20.38 -15.57 0.62
CA GLU A 250 20.19 -15.29 2.03
C GLU A 250 21.57 -15.17 2.66
N GLN A 251 21.95 -13.97 3.10
CA GLN A 251 23.18 -13.81 3.86
C GLN A 251 22.93 -14.39 5.26
N THR A 252 23.42 -15.60 5.50
CA THR A 252 23.42 -16.21 6.83
C THR A 252 24.10 -15.23 7.79
N ALA A 253 23.58 -15.08 9.02
CA ALA A 253 24.02 -14.09 10.02
C ALA A 253 25.56 -14.01 10.24
N ALA A 254 26.31 -15.05 9.89
CA ALA A 254 27.78 -15.07 9.87
C ALA A 254 28.42 -14.08 8.87
N ALA A 255 27.78 -13.78 7.73
CA ALA A 255 28.33 -12.88 6.72
C ALA A 255 28.26 -11.40 7.14
N THR A 256 27.19 -11.00 7.84
CA THR A 256 26.97 -9.62 8.31
C THR A 256 28.02 -9.16 9.33
N LEU A 257 28.61 -10.10 10.09
CA LEU A 257 29.67 -9.82 11.06
C LEU A 257 31.05 -9.64 10.41
N LEU A 258 31.25 -10.11 9.17
CA LEU A 258 32.55 -10.04 8.48
C LEU A 258 32.66 -8.86 7.50
N THR A 259 31.54 -8.26 7.07
CA THR A 259 31.55 -7.14 6.13
C THR A 259 32.13 -5.81 6.67
N PRO A 260 32.03 -5.45 7.97
CA PRO A 260 32.66 -4.22 8.46
C PRO A 260 34.18 -4.32 8.52
N ALA A 261 34.74 -5.54 8.63
CA ALA A 261 36.18 -5.75 8.84
C ALA A 261 37.03 -5.66 7.56
N ILE A 262 36.42 -5.87 6.38
CA ILE A 262 37.15 -5.85 5.09
C ILE A 262 37.16 -4.44 4.47
N ALA A 263 36.26 -3.55 4.90
CA ALA A 263 36.23 -2.17 4.40
C ALA A 263 37.28 -1.26 5.07
N SER A 264 37.82 -1.61 6.25
CA SER A 264 38.84 -0.82 6.95
C SER A 264 40.29 -1.20 6.63
N THR A 265 40.52 -2.24 5.82
CA THR A 265 41.87 -2.75 5.48
C THR A 265 42.34 -2.40 4.06
N ARG A 266 41.57 -1.60 3.31
CA ARG A 266 41.95 -1.14 1.95
C ARG A 266 42.21 0.37 1.83
N SER A 267 42.41 1.08 2.95
CA SER A 267 42.79 2.50 2.97
C SER A 267 44.12 2.75 3.68
N SER A 268 45.13 1.93 3.39
CA SER A 268 46.53 2.17 3.74
C SER A 268 47.38 2.10 2.47
#